data_AF-A0A0B0IF44-F1
#
_entry.id   AF-A0A0B0IF44-F1
#
_cell.length_a   1.000
_cell.length_b   1.000
_cell.length_c   1.000
_cell.angle_alpha   90.00
_cell.angle_beta   90.00
_cell.angle_gamma   90.00
#
_symmetry.space_group_name_H-M   'P 1'
#
loop_
_entity.id
_entity.type
_entity.pdbx_description
1 polymer ?
#
loop_
_entity_poly.entity_id
_entity_poly.type
_entity_poly.pdbx_seq_one_letter_code
_entity_poly.pdbx_strand_id
1 'polypeptide(L)' 'MKGVISMIEHYLKERFGIVKEDILISPLTNKKATVKEVLYTIEQRGHGDRVLKKIQSIQSLGRKGVIVYLTGIFE' A
#
# COMPACT_ATOMS: atom_id res chain seq x y z
N MET A 1 7.35 8.14 -13.65
CA MET A 1 6.52 7.79 -12.46
C MET A 1 6.36 6.29 -12.23
N LYS A 2 6.43 5.42 -13.25
CA LYS A 2 6.42 3.95 -13.10
C LYS A 2 7.44 3.38 -12.08
N GLY A 3 8.61 4.02 -11.92
CA GLY A 3 9.66 3.54 -11.02
C GLY A 3 9.29 3.52 -9.54
N VAL A 4 8.55 4.53 -9.06
CA VAL A 4 8.22 4.64 -7.62
C VAL A 4 7.21 3.57 -7.20
N ILE A 5 6.27 3.23 -8.07
CA ILE A 5 5.29 2.16 -7.80
C ILE A 5 5.98 0.80 -7.70
N SER A 6 6.89 0.50 -8.64
CA SER A 6 7.70 -0.72 -8.57
C SER A 6 8.56 -0.78 -7.30
N MET A 7 9.08 0.37 -6.81
CA MET A 7 9.77 0.43 -5.53
C MET A 7 8.86 0.15 -4.34
N ILE A 8 7.64 0.70 -4.33
CA ILE A 8 6.66 0.42 -3.26
C ILE A 8 6.28 -1.05 -3.28
N GLU A 9 5.95 -1.62 -4.44
CA GLU A 9 5.60 -3.04 -4.59
C GLU A 9 6.72 -3.93 -4.06
N HIS A 10 7.97 -3.68 -4.49
CA HIS A 10 9.13 -4.43 -4.02
C HIS A 10 9.32 -4.29 -2.51
N TYR A 11 9.22 -3.07 -1.97
CA TYR A 11 9.36 -2.82 -0.53
C TYR A 11 8.28 -3.53 0.29
N LEU A 12 7.03 -3.51 -0.17
CA LEU A 12 5.90 -4.18 0.47
C LEU A 12 6.13 -5.70 0.54
N LYS A 13 6.61 -6.29 -0.56
CA LYS A 13 6.93 -7.71 -0.64
C LYS A 13 8.08 -8.09 0.27
N GLU A 14 9.22 -7.43 0.16
CA GLU A 14 10.45 -7.81 0.89
C GLU A 14 10.35 -7.58 2.39
N ARG A 15 9.69 -6.49 2.82
CA ARG A 15 9.68 -6.08 4.24
C ARG A 15 8.49 -6.59 5.03
N PHE A 16 7.36 -6.81 4.36
CA PHE A 16 6.11 -7.18 5.02
C PHE A 16 5.45 -8.43 4.44
N GLY A 17 6.00 -9.00 3.37
CA GLY A 17 5.41 -10.13 2.65
C GLY A 17 4.10 -9.77 1.94
N ILE A 18 3.81 -8.48 1.72
CA ILE A 18 2.56 -8.02 1.12
C ILE A 18 2.72 -8.07 -0.40
N VAL A 19 1.88 -8.85 -1.07
CA VAL A 19 1.95 -9.07 -2.52
C VAL A 19 0.77 -8.41 -3.24
N LYS A 20 0.89 -8.20 -4.56
CA LYS A 20 -0.11 -7.48 -5.37
C LYS A 20 -1.50 -8.16 -5.37
N GLU A 21 -1.52 -9.47 -5.15
CA GLU A 21 -2.73 -10.31 -5.05
C GLU A 21 -3.41 -10.24 -3.67
N ASP A 22 -2.74 -9.72 -2.64
CA ASP A 22 -3.32 -9.63 -1.30
C ASP A 22 -4.56 -8.74 -1.32
N ILE A 23 -5.65 -9.22 -0.71
CA ILE A 23 -6.89 -8.48 -0.56
C ILE A 23 -6.84 -7.69 0.75
N LEU A 24 -6.94 -6.38 0.63
CA LEU A 24 -7.08 -5.45 1.75
C LEU A 24 -8.56 -5.22 2.02
N ILE A 25 -8.97 -5.36 3.27
CA ILE A 25 -10.37 -5.18 3.69
C ILE A 25 -10.42 -3.99 4.64
N SER A 26 -11.17 -2.96 4.27
CA SER A 26 -11.45 -1.83 5.15
C SER A 26 -12.23 -2.31 6.38
N PRO A 27 -11.74 -2.08 7.61
CA PRO A 27 -12.49 -2.42 8.82
C PRO A 27 -13.69 -1.49 9.04
N LEU A 28 -13.72 -0.32 8.40
CA LEU A 28 -14.79 0.68 8.55
C LEU A 28 -15.93 0.47 7.57
N THR A 29 -15.61 0.13 6.32
CA THR A 29 -16.58 0.08 5.21
C THR A 29 -16.80 -1.32 4.65
N ASN A 30 -16.01 -2.32 5.07
CA ASN A 30 -15.95 -3.66 4.46
C ASN A 30 -15.61 -3.67 2.95
N LYS A 31 -15.24 -2.53 2.37
CA LYS A 31 -14.74 -2.47 0.99
C LYS A 31 -13.46 -3.29 0.87
N LYS A 32 -13.33 -3.95 -0.28
CA LYS A 32 -12.19 -4.79 -0.62
C LYS A 32 -11.46 -4.17 -1.80
N ALA A 33 -10.13 -4.14 -1.72
CA ALA A 33 -9.27 -3.83 -2.84
C ALA A 33 -8.04 -4.71 -2.79
N THR A 34 -7.57 -5.15 -3.94
CA THR A 34 -6.26 -5.78 -4.07
C THR A 34 -5.15 -4.75 -3.90
N VAL A 35 -3.98 -5.16 -3.40
CA VAL A 35 -2.80 -4.29 -3.35
C VAL A 35 -2.48 -3.73 -4.73
N LYS A 36 -2.69 -4.50 -5.81
CA LYS A 36 -2.56 -4.02 -7.19
C LYS A 36 -3.44 -2.80 -7.48
N GLU A 37 -4.72 -2.84 -7.09
CA GLU A 37 -5.65 -1.72 -7.28
C GLU A 37 -5.23 -0.50 -6.46
N VAL A 38 -4.75 -0.70 -5.24
CA VAL A 38 -4.23 0.39 -4.40
C VAL A 38 -3.01 1.05 -5.04
N LEU A 39 -2.04 0.25 -5.52
CA LEU A 39 -0.86 0.76 -6.22
C LEU A 39 -1.24 1.54 -7.48
N TYR A 40 -2.22 1.05 -8.24
CA TYR A 40 -2.76 1.78 -9.38
C TYR A 40 -3.38 3.11 -8.96
N THR A 41 -4.19 3.16 -7.89
CA THR A 41 -4.75 4.42 -7.36
C THR A 41 -3.65 5.39 -6.94
N ILE A 42 -2.59 4.92 -6.29
CA ILE A 42 -1.44 5.74 -5.89
C ILE A 42 -0.74 6.34 -7.11
N GLU A 43 -0.59 5.55 -8.18
CA GLU A 43 0.02 6.00 -9.44
C GLU A 43 -0.83 7.08 -10.10
N GLN A 44 -2.14 6.82 -10.26
CA GLN A 44 -3.07 7.75 -10.90
C GLN A 44 -3.18 9.08 -10.14
N ARG A 45 -3.08 9.05 -8.81
CA ARG A 45 -3.09 10.27 -7.97
C ARG A 45 -1.72 10.95 -7.84
N GLY A 46 -0.65 10.37 -8.41
CA GLY A 46 0.70 10.93 -8.31
C GLY A 46 1.24 10.98 -6.87
N HIS A 47 0.86 10.02 -6.02
CA HIS A 47 1.18 10.02 -4.59
C HIS A 47 2.32 9.08 -4.19
N GLY A 48 2.99 8.44 -5.16
CA GLY A 48 4.02 7.42 -4.92
C GLY A 48 5.05 7.81 -3.85
N ASP A 49 5.73 8.95 -3.99
CA ASP A 49 6.79 9.35 -3.05
C ASP A 49 6.27 9.59 -1.64
N ARG A 50 5.07 10.19 -1.51
CA ARG A 50 4.43 10.43 -0.21
C ARG A 50 4.08 9.12 0.48
N VAL A 51 3.52 8.17 -0.28
CA VAL A 51 3.14 6.85 0.22
C VAL A 51 4.37 6.05 0.64
N LEU A 52 5.43 6.04 -0.18
CA LEU A 52 6.67 5.34 0.16
C LEU A 52 7.26 5.88 1.47
N LYS A 53 7.39 7.21 1.60
CA LYS A 53 7.84 7.85 2.84
C LYS A 53 6.96 7.49 4.04
N LYS A 54 5.64 7.47 3.86
CA LYS A 54 4.72 7.12 4.94
C LYS A 54 4.89 5.66 5.37
N ILE A 55 4.96 4.71 4.42
CA ILE A 55 5.20 3.28 4.71
C ILE A 55 6.51 3.10 5.48
N GLN A 56 7.59 3.77 5.05
CA GLN A 56 8.87 3.73 5.75
C GLN A 56 8.77 4.29 7.17
N SER A 57 8.04 5.40 7.38
CA SER A 57 7.86 5.99 8.70
C SER A 57 7.05 5.12 9.67
N ILE A 58 6.16 4.27 9.15
CA ILE A 58 5.32 3.37 9.96
C ILE A 58 5.82 1.93 9.99
N GLN A 59 7.02 1.65 9.47
CA GLN A 59 7.53 0.28 9.34
C GLN A 59 7.60 -0.47 10.68
N SER A 60 7.80 0.25 11.79
CA SER A 60 7.83 -0.32 13.15
C SER A 60 6.48 -0.90 13.60
N LEU A 61 5.37 -0.51 12.95
CA LEU A 61 4.04 -1.08 13.19
C LEU A 61 3.85 -2.44 12.50
N GLY A 62 4.85 -2.89 11.74
CA GLY A 62 4.85 -4.16 11.02
C GLY A 62 3.77 -4.27 9.95
N ARG A 63 3.52 -5.50 9.49
CA ARG A 63 2.57 -5.81 8.40
C ARG A 63 1.17 -5.23 8.65
N LYS A 64 0.65 -5.35 9.87
CA LYS A 64 -0.71 -4.91 10.21
C LYS A 64 -0.86 -3.39 10.08
N GLY A 65 0.11 -2.61 10.57
CA GLY A 65 0.08 -1.16 10.46
C GLY A 65 0.13 -0.69 9.00
N VAL A 66 0.95 -1.34 8.17
CA VAL A 66 1.04 -1.04 6.74
C VAL A 66 -0.26 -1.37 6.01
N ILE A 67 -0.88 -2.52 6.30
CA ILE A 67 -2.20 -2.89 5.74
C ILE A 67 -3.25 -1.82 6.08
N VAL A 68 -3.34 -1.40 7.34
CA VAL A 68 -4.30 -0.37 7.77
C VAL A 68 -4.08 0.95 7.05
N TYR A 69 -2.82 1.34 6.84
CA TYR A 69 -2.53 2.54 6.07
C TYR A 69 -2.95 2.41 4.60
N LEU A 70 -2.59 1.30 3.95
CA LEU A 70 -2.96 1.04 2.56
C LEU A 70 -4.48 0.97 2.36
N THR A 71 -5.23 0.45 3.35
CA THR A 71 -6.71 0.46 3.30
C THR A 71 -7.28 1.86 3.22
N GLY A 72 -6.71 2.83 3.96
CA GLY A 72 -7.18 4.22 3.93
C GLY A 72 -6.87 4.97 2.63
N ILE A 73 -6.14 4.38 1.67
CA ILE A 73 -5.81 5.05 0.39
C ILE A 73 -6.95 4.90 -0.64
N PHE A 74 -7.67 3.78 -0.60
CA PHE A 74 -8.76 3.48 -1.54
C PHE A 74 -10.16 3.71 -0.95
N GLU A 75 -10.23 4.10 0.32
CA GLU A 75 -11.43 4.69 0.92
C GLU A 75 -11.73 6.07 0.31
#